data_AF-A0A848T0K1-F1
#
_entry.id   AF-A0A848T0K1-F1
#
_cell.length_a   1.000
_cell.length_b   1.000
_cell.length_c   1.000
_cell.angle_alpha   90.00
_cell.angle_beta   90.00
_cell.angle_gamma   90.00
#
_symmetry.space_group_name_H-M   'P 1'
#
loop_
_entity.id
_entity.type
_entity.pdbx_description
1 polymer ?
#
loop_
_entity_poly.entity_id
_entity_poly.type
_entity_poly.pdbx_seq_one_letter_code
_entity_poly.pdbx_strand_id
1 'polypeptide(L)'
;MLVQASCGKCKLGMEGKSCMLAVVIDEEKYYVEGAGDIHDHDAHGKHGMCSTVRKAYVTGEVKDGKYHATHFELVPVGKAD
;
A
#
# COMPACT_ATOMS: atom_id res chain seq x y z
N MET A 1 -12.03 -0.57 4.66
CA MET A 1 -11.48 -1.72 5.40
C MET A 1 -10.05 -1.42 5.87
N LEU A 2 -9.55 -2.10 6.90
CA LEU A 2 -8.17 -1.95 7.39
C LEU A 2 -7.30 -3.06 6.82
N VAL A 3 -6.24 -2.71 6.09
CA VAL A 3 -5.38 -3.67 5.36
C VAL A 3 -3.91 -3.39 5.63
N GLN A 4 -3.05 -4.35 5.27
CA GLN A 4 -1.62 -4.06 5.16
C GLN A 4 -1.33 -3.34 3.85
N ALA A 5 -0.45 -2.35 3.89
CA ALA A 5 -0.03 -1.58 2.73
C ALA A 5 1.47 -1.30 2.77
N SER A 6 2.11 -1.36 1.60
CA SER A 6 3.55 -1.13 1.45
C SER A 6 3.94 -0.99 -0.03
N CYS A 7 5.24 -0.90 -0.33
CA CYS A 7 5.75 -1.09 -1.69
C CYS A 7 5.63 -2.58 -2.08
N GLY A 8 4.92 -2.85 -3.17
CA GLY A 8 4.69 -4.22 -3.66
C GLY A 8 5.99 -4.97 -3.91
N LYS A 9 6.93 -4.34 -4.63
CA LYS A 9 8.24 -4.92 -4.92
C LYS A 9 9.14 -5.03 -3.70
N CYS A 10 9.39 -3.92 -3.02
CA CYS A 10 10.41 -3.85 -1.97
C CYS A 10 10.04 -4.63 -0.71
N LYS A 11 8.75 -4.67 -0.35
CA LYS A 11 8.31 -5.21 0.95
C LYS A 11 7.36 -6.39 0.85
N LEU A 12 6.62 -6.52 -0.26
CA LEU A 12 5.65 -7.61 -0.45
C LEU A 12 6.12 -8.67 -1.47
N GLY A 13 7.29 -8.50 -2.10
CA GLY A 13 7.85 -9.49 -3.03
C GLY A 13 7.06 -9.65 -4.32
N MET A 14 6.33 -8.62 -4.75
CA MET A 14 5.60 -8.63 -6.02
C MET A 14 6.53 -8.30 -7.19
N GLU A 15 6.25 -8.88 -8.36
CA GLU A 15 7.00 -8.57 -9.58
C GLU A 15 6.67 -7.16 -10.09
N GLY A 16 7.66 -6.45 -10.63
CA GLY A 16 7.49 -5.09 -11.14
C GLY A 16 8.79 -4.35 -11.42
N LYS A 17 8.75 -3.37 -12.33
CA LYS A 17 9.93 -2.58 -12.71
C LYS A 17 10.21 -1.46 -11.69
N SER A 18 9.17 -0.79 -11.20
CA SER A 18 9.26 0.35 -10.28
C SER A 18 8.68 0.06 -8.90
N CYS A 19 8.96 0.95 -7.94
CA CYS A 19 8.29 0.97 -6.65
C CYS A 19 6.84 1.43 -6.85
N MET A 20 5.88 0.62 -6.43
CA MET A 20 4.46 0.89 -6.55
C MET A 20 3.77 0.50 -5.25
N LEU A 21 2.75 1.29 -4.88
CA LEU A 21 1.93 1.02 -3.71
C LEU A 21 1.15 -0.28 -3.93
N ALA A 22 1.07 -1.10 -2.88
CA ALA A 22 0.34 -2.35 -2.87
C ALA A 22 -0.35 -2.56 -1.53
N VAL A 23 -1.47 -3.28 -1.57
CA VAL A 23 -2.26 -3.69 -0.40
C VAL A 23 -2.37 -5.21 -0.33
N VAL A 24 -2.56 -5.72 0.88
CA VAL A 24 -2.89 -7.12 1.14
C VAL A 24 -4.34 -7.21 1.59
N ILE A 25 -5.17 -7.87 0.81
CA ILE A 25 -6.61 -8.08 1.07
C ILE A 25 -6.83 -9.58 1.03
N ASP A 26 -7.38 -10.15 2.11
CA ASP A 26 -7.67 -11.58 2.22
C ASP A 26 -6.47 -12.47 1.81
N GLU A 27 -5.27 -12.12 2.32
CA GLU A 27 -3.98 -12.78 2.03
C GLU A 27 -3.45 -12.63 0.60
N GLU A 28 -4.24 -12.07 -0.32
CA GLU A 28 -3.83 -11.74 -1.69
C GLU A 28 -3.24 -10.33 -1.79
N LYS A 29 -2.33 -10.13 -2.76
CA LYS A 29 -1.58 -8.88 -2.94
C LYS A 29 -1.98 -8.19 -4.23
N TYR A 30 -2.29 -6.90 -4.14
CA TYR A 30 -2.72 -6.11 -5.28
C TYR A 30 -1.94 -4.81 -5.36
N TYR A 31 -1.48 -4.45 -6.56
CA TYR A 31 -1.01 -3.10 -6.82
C TYR A 31 -2.19 -2.13 -6.76
N VAL A 32 -1.94 -0.96 -6.18
CA VAL A 32 -2.95 0.07 -5.97
C VAL A 32 -2.92 1.07 -7.11
N GLU A 33 -4.10 1.38 -7.64
CA GLU A 33 -4.37 2.49 -8.55
C GLU A 33 -5.26 3.51 -7.83
N GLY A 34 -5.18 4.79 -8.20
CA GLY A 34 -6.08 5.83 -7.66
C GLY A 34 -5.68 6.41 -6.30
N ALA A 35 -4.51 6.06 -5.77
CA ALA A 35 -4.00 6.55 -4.47
C ALA A 35 -2.78 7.48 -4.58
N GLY A 36 -2.52 8.08 -5.74
CA GLY A 36 -1.32 8.90 -5.98
C GLY A 36 -0.05 8.07 -6.21
N ASP A 37 1.09 8.76 -6.34
CA ASP A 37 2.39 8.11 -6.51
C ASP A 37 2.91 7.63 -5.14
N ILE A 38 3.72 6.57 -5.10
CA ILE A 38 4.28 6.06 -3.85
C ILE A 38 5.14 7.11 -3.10
N HIS A 39 5.70 8.10 -3.80
CA HIS A 39 6.45 9.20 -3.19
C HIS A 39 5.56 10.15 -2.38
N ASP A 40 4.27 10.23 -2.69
CA ASP A 40 3.28 10.96 -1.88
C ASP A 40 3.08 10.31 -0.50
N HIS A 41 3.51 9.04 -0.36
CA HIS A 41 3.42 8.22 0.86
C HIS A 41 4.78 8.02 1.54
N ASP A 42 5.67 9.01 1.42
CA ASP A 42 7.01 9.02 2.03
C ASP A 42 7.83 7.75 1.67
N ALA A 43 7.87 7.38 0.38
CA ALA A 43 8.43 6.10 -0.09
C ALA A 43 9.71 5.65 0.64
N HIS A 44 10.66 6.55 0.86
CA HIS A 44 11.99 6.24 1.42
C HIS A 44 12.21 6.68 2.87
N GLY A 45 11.18 7.23 3.53
CA GLY A 45 11.29 7.56 4.95
C GLY A 45 11.41 6.31 5.84
N LYS A 46 11.74 6.53 7.12
CA LYS A 46 11.88 5.46 8.12
C LYS A 46 10.61 4.59 8.21
N HIS A 47 9.45 5.21 8.08
CA HIS A 47 8.15 4.57 8.06
C HIS A 47 7.47 4.65 6.68
N GLY A 48 8.30 4.81 5.65
CA GLY A 48 7.93 4.89 4.26
C GLY A 48 7.52 3.56 3.64
N MET A 49 6.82 3.63 2.52
CA MET A 49 6.29 2.45 1.85
C MET A 49 7.37 1.49 1.34
N CYS A 50 8.55 1.96 0.93
CA CYS A 50 9.65 1.07 0.52
C CYS A 50 10.42 0.50 1.73
N SER A 51 10.25 1.07 2.92
CA SER A 51 11.01 0.72 4.12
C SER A 51 10.29 -0.30 5.00
N THR A 52 8.96 -0.16 5.14
CA THR A 52 8.17 -0.94 6.09
C THR A 52 6.78 -1.31 5.57
N VAL A 53 6.19 -2.37 6.14
CA VAL A 53 4.78 -2.70 5.94
C VAL A 53 3.97 -1.96 7.01
N ARG A 54 2.97 -1.18 6.57
CA ARG A 54 2.08 -0.41 7.46
C ARG A 54 0.64 -0.89 7.32
N LYS A 55 -0.24 -0.36 8.18
CA LYS A 55 -1.68 -0.51 8.01
C LYS A 55 -2.26 0.74 7.34
N ALA A 56 -3.27 0.54 6.51
CA ALA A 56 -4.01 1.62 5.85
C ALA A 56 -5.51 1.34 5.90
N TYR A 57 -6.31 2.40 6.05
CA TYR A 57 -7.73 2.37 5.76
C TYR A 57 -7.93 2.59 4.27
N VAL A 58 -8.62 1.66 3.61
CA VAL A 58 -8.86 1.70 2.17
C VAL A 58 -10.33 1.49 1.82
N THR A 59 -10.78 2.14 0.75
CA THR A 59 -12.07 1.91 0.08
C THR A 59 -11.82 1.82 -1.41
N GLY A 60 -12.51 0.90 -2.09
CA GLY A 60 -12.23 0.56 -3.47
C GLY A 60 -12.65 -0.86 -3.80
N GLU A 61 -12.19 -1.33 -4.96
CA GLU A 61 -12.55 -2.64 -5.49
C GLU A 61 -11.38 -3.26 -6.27
N VAL A 62 -11.34 -4.59 -6.34
CA VAL A 62 -10.39 -5.30 -7.20
C VAL A 62 -10.97 -5.41 -8.61
N LYS A 63 -10.25 -4.91 -9.60
CA LYS A 63 -10.56 -5.04 -11.04
C LYS A 63 -9.29 -5.37 -11.79
N ASP A 64 -9.36 -6.34 -12.69
CA ASP A 64 -8.25 -6.76 -13.55
C ASP A 64 -6.93 -7.05 -12.78
N GLY A 65 -7.05 -7.66 -11.59
CA GLY A 65 -5.90 -8.01 -10.74
C GLY A 65 -5.23 -6.82 -10.03
N LYS A 66 -5.86 -5.65 -10.03
CA LYS A 66 -5.41 -4.45 -9.30
C LYS A 66 -6.49 -3.97 -8.35
N TYR A 67 -6.05 -3.30 -7.28
CA TYR A 67 -6.97 -2.63 -6.36
C TYR A 67 -7.13 -1.17 -6.78
N HIS A 68 -8.33 -0.81 -7.22
CA HIS A 68 -8.69 0.56 -7.58
C HIS A 68 -9.21 1.28 -6.35
N ALA A 69 -8.35 2.07 -5.70
CA ALA A 69 -8.68 2.81 -4.49
C ALA A 69 -9.48 4.07 -4.83
N THR A 70 -10.57 4.29 -4.09
CA THR A 70 -11.27 5.58 -4.01
C THR A 70 -10.94 6.32 -2.72
N HIS A 71 -10.39 5.61 -1.72
CA HIS A 71 -9.82 6.17 -0.48
C HIS A 71 -8.61 5.34 -0.08
N PHE A 72 -7.53 6.02 0.35
CA PHE A 72 -6.33 5.39 0.90
C PHE A 72 -5.73 6.29 1.96
N GLU A 73 -5.65 5.81 3.20
CA GLU A 73 -5.14 6.58 4.33
C GLU A 73 -4.27 5.70 5.22
N LEU A 74 -3.01 6.10 5.41
CA LEU A 74 -2.09 5.39 6.29
C LEU A 74 -2.48 5.59 7.75
N VAL A 75 -2.47 4.51 8.54
CA VAL A 75 -2.60 4.61 10.00
C VAL A 75 -1.38 5.37 10.54
N PRO A 76 -1.57 6.43 11.35
CA PRO A 76 -0.47 7.23 11.90
C PRO A 76 0.55 6.41 12.67
N VAL A 77 1.84 6.75 12.53
CA VAL A 77 2.91 6.15 13.33
C VAL A 77 2.88 6.80 14.71
N GLY A 78 2.57 6.03 15.77
CA GLY A 78 2.51 6.54 17.15
C GLY A 78 1.13 6.52 17.82
N LYS A 79 0.10 5.93 17.20
CA LYS A 79 -1.14 5.54 17.89
C LYS A 79 -1.54 4.12 17.53
N ALA A 80 -1.16 3.20 18.42
CA ALA A 80 -1.82 1.94 18.80
C ALA A 80 -0.76 0.88 19.11
N ASP A 81 -0.19 0.99 20.30
CA ASP A 81 -0.02 -0.16 21.20
C ASP A 81 -1.03 0.03 22.34
#